data_AF-A0A0C3J4U0-F1
#
_entry.id   AF-A0A0C3J4U0-F1
#
_cell.length_a   1.000
_cell.length_b   1.000
_cell.length_c   1.000
_cell.angle_alpha   90.00
_cell.angle_beta   90.00
_cell.angle_gamma   90.00
#
_symmetry.space_group_name_H-M   'P 1'
#
loop_
_entity.id
_entity.type
_entity.pdbx_description
1 polymer ?
#
loop_
_entity_poly.entity_id
_entity_poly.type
_entity_poly.pdbx_seq_one_letter_code
_entity_poly.pdbx_strand_id
1 'polypeptide(L)'
;MGGGRKYIYGSPQTLKDLETIFSGRIWPKLAGYDEDDPLFRLVYRALNADGKYKSVSQDVSVRNMTVSHGESDSGGVYESSCFFVKHIPSQHEFIFFGDVEPDSISLKPRNVDVWRAAAPKIPHRLSVIFIECSYPAGRPTETLYGHLSPDHLVQEMLNLAAEVVLARSSSKKRGVRVRKRQKRDVTSPEALYGALGGLRVYLTHCKETFSSDRPINYLIRDQCRDLLKPHNLGVEILTADQGMKIVI
;
A
#
# COMPACT_ATOMS: atom_id res chain seq x y z
N MET A 1 -1.32 32.15 19.60
CA MET A 1 -1.47 31.04 18.62
C MET A 1 -1.82 29.78 19.40
N GLY A 2 -3.05 29.26 19.28
CA GLY A 2 -3.67 28.35 20.25
C GLY A 2 -4.08 26.97 19.70
N GLY A 3 -3.17 26.25 19.06
CA GLY A 3 -3.40 24.85 18.66
C GLY A 3 -2.86 23.86 19.70
N GLY A 4 -3.60 22.78 19.96
CA GLY A 4 -3.12 21.65 20.76
C GLY A 4 -1.96 20.91 20.09
N ARG A 5 -1.24 20.08 20.85
CA ARG A 5 -0.18 19.20 20.31
C ARG A 5 -0.76 18.24 19.27
N LYS A 6 0.04 17.91 18.26
CA LYS A 6 -0.28 16.89 17.26
C LYS A 6 0.76 15.78 17.31
N TYR A 7 0.35 14.56 16.99
CA TYR A 7 1.24 13.41 16.91
C TYR A 7 1.59 13.11 15.46
N ILE A 8 2.86 12.90 15.18
CA ILE A 8 3.38 12.44 13.90
C ILE A 8 3.79 10.98 14.07
N TYR A 9 3.08 10.11 13.37
CA TYR A 9 3.39 8.70 13.32
C TYR A 9 4.17 8.39 12.04
N GLY A 10 5.21 7.56 12.15
CA GLY A 10 6.03 7.18 11.00
C GLY A 10 6.95 6.02 11.34
N SER A 11 7.60 5.45 10.32
CA SER A 11 8.68 4.47 10.56
C SER A 11 9.82 5.13 11.36
N PRO A 12 10.62 4.35 12.12
CA PRO A 12 11.78 4.90 12.82
C PRO A 12 12.72 5.70 11.90
N GLN A 13 12.94 5.20 10.67
CA GLN A 13 13.77 5.87 9.68
C GLN A 13 13.15 7.20 9.22
N THR A 14 11.86 7.20 8.87
CA THR A 14 11.14 8.44 8.48
C THR A 14 11.19 9.50 9.58
N LEU A 15 10.97 9.11 10.84
CA LEU A 15 11.01 10.05 11.96
C LEU A 15 12.42 10.60 12.21
N LYS A 16 13.45 9.76 12.06
CA LYS A 16 14.85 10.19 12.10
C LYS A 16 15.17 11.19 10.99
N ASP A 17 14.67 10.96 9.78
CA ASP A 17 14.88 11.89 8.67
C ASP A 17 14.15 13.22 8.92
N LEU A 18 12.96 13.20 9.53
CA LEU A 18 12.24 14.41 9.94
C LEU A 18 12.97 15.26 11.00
N GLU A 19 13.85 14.68 11.82
CA GLU A 19 14.71 15.47 12.73
C GLU A 19 15.61 16.43 11.97
N THR A 20 16.00 16.09 10.74
CA THR A 20 16.80 16.99 9.88
C THR A 20 15.97 18.20 9.43
N ILE A 21 14.68 17.99 9.13
CA ILE A 21 13.72 19.03 8.72
C ILE A 21 13.44 19.97 9.89
N PHE A 22 13.06 19.42 11.05
CA PHE A 22 12.75 20.18 12.25
C PHE A 22 13.99 20.46 13.12
N SER A 23 15.15 20.68 12.49
CA SER A 23 16.41 20.97 13.19
C SER A 23 16.60 22.43 13.58
N GLY A 24 15.68 23.33 13.18
CA GLY A 24 15.87 24.78 13.25
C GLY A 24 16.61 25.36 12.04
N ARG A 25 16.97 24.54 11.04
CA ARG A 25 17.64 24.97 9.80
C ARG A 25 16.68 25.10 8.62
N ILE A 26 15.94 24.04 8.32
CA ILE A 26 14.92 24.03 7.25
C ILE A 26 13.59 24.54 7.82
N TRP A 27 13.20 24.03 8.99
CA TRP A 27 12.02 24.45 9.72
C TRP A 27 12.34 24.65 11.21
N PRO A 28 11.62 25.55 11.93
CA PRO A 28 11.77 25.71 13.37
C PRO A 28 11.69 24.38 14.13
N LYS A 29 12.48 24.25 15.21
CA LYS A 29 12.58 23.05 16.06
C LYS A 29 11.32 22.86 16.91
N LEU A 30 10.23 22.49 16.25
CA LEU A 30 8.90 22.33 16.82
C LEU A 30 8.48 20.86 17.00
N ALA A 31 9.39 19.94 16.66
CA ALA A 31 9.11 18.51 16.66
C ALA A 31 10.19 17.69 17.37
N GLY A 32 9.78 16.62 18.03
CA GLY A 32 10.68 15.70 18.72
C GLY A 32 9.91 14.60 19.48
N TYR A 33 10.64 13.78 20.23
CA TYR A 33 10.08 12.66 20.99
C TYR A 33 9.62 13.03 22.40
N ASP A 34 10.15 14.11 22.96
CA ASP A 34 9.83 14.53 24.32
C ASP A 34 8.42 15.15 24.38
N GLU A 35 7.47 14.39 24.91
CA GLU A 35 6.09 14.85 25.09
C GLU A 35 5.97 15.96 26.14
N ASP A 36 6.96 16.13 27.02
CA ASP A 36 6.92 17.13 28.08
C ASP A 36 7.55 18.46 27.63
N ASP A 37 8.32 18.48 26.54
CA ASP A 37 8.89 19.71 25.98
C ASP A 37 7.77 20.67 25.53
N PRO A 38 7.69 21.89 26.09
CA PRO A 38 6.65 22.86 25.76
C PRO A 38 6.83 23.50 24.37
N LEU A 39 8.03 23.41 23.78
CA LEU A 39 8.32 23.88 22.43
C LEU A 39 7.85 22.89 21.37
N PHE A 40 7.79 21.60 21.71
CA PHE A 40 7.32 20.57 20.78
C PHE A 40 5.80 20.61 20.64
N ARG A 41 5.38 21.08 19.46
CA ARG A 41 3.97 21.08 19.00
C ARG A 41 3.66 19.83 18.18
N LEU A 42 4.68 19.17 17.66
CA LEU A 42 4.61 17.95 16.85
C LEU A 42 5.40 16.84 17.55
N VAL A 43 4.70 15.85 18.09
CA VAL A 43 5.34 14.77 18.86
C VAL A 43 5.51 13.53 17.98
N TYR A 44 6.72 13.02 17.88
CA TYR A 44 7.03 11.81 17.13
C TYR A 44 6.61 10.53 17.88
N ARG A 45 5.97 9.62 17.15
CA ARG A 45 5.58 8.29 17.64
C ARG A 45 5.91 7.22 16.61
N ALA A 46 6.92 6.40 16.90
CA ALA A 46 7.40 5.39 15.98
C ALA A 46 6.40 4.24 15.78
N LEU A 47 6.17 3.88 14.51
CA LEU A 47 5.44 2.70 14.09
C LEU A 47 6.43 1.68 13.51
N ASN A 48 6.85 0.72 14.34
CA ASN A 48 7.71 -0.37 13.91
C ASN A 48 6.95 -1.36 13.02
N ALA A 49 7.62 -1.93 12.02
CA ALA A 49 7.10 -3.01 11.19
C ALA A 49 7.17 -4.38 11.92
N ASP A 50 6.64 -4.44 13.15
CA ASP A 50 6.68 -5.62 14.05
C ASP A 50 5.46 -6.55 13.87
N GLY A 51 4.63 -6.29 12.86
CA GLY A 51 3.41 -7.03 12.57
C GLY A 51 2.21 -6.73 13.47
N LYS A 52 2.33 -5.80 14.43
CA LYS A 52 1.27 -5.47 15.39
C LYS A 52 0.51 -4.21 14.98
N TYR A 53 -0.76 -4.15 15.37
CA TYR A 53 -1.54 -2.91 15.30
C TYR A 53 -1.24 -2.05 16.53
N LYS A 54 -1.14 -0.74 16.32
CA LYS A 54 -0.98 0.28 17.35
C LYS A 54 -2.15 1.25 17.27
N SER A 55 -2.79 1.57 18.38
CA SER A 55 -3.85 2.59 18.41
C SER A 55 -3.23 3.97 18.17
N VAL A 56 -3.79 4.71 17.21
CA VAL A 56 -3.38 6.09 16.90
C VAL A 56 -4.47 7.11 17.26
N SER A 57 -5.69 6.63 17.48
CA SER A 57 -6.82 7.36 18.08
C SER A 57 -7.72 6.37 18.83
N GLN A 58 -8.84 6.85 19.39
CA GLN A 58 -9.81 6.01 20.10
C GLN A 58 -10.34 4.84 19.25
N ASP A 59 -10.69 5.11 17.99
CA ASP A 59 -11.35 4.13 17.12
C ASP A 59 -10.49 3.68 15.95
N VAL A 60 -9.24 4.14 15.85
CA VAL A 60 -8.33 3.80 14.75
C VAL A 60 -7.04 3.17 15.28
N SER A 61 -6.70 2.04 14.68
CA SER A 61 -5.39 1.40 14.88
C SER A 61 -4.70 1.17 13.54
N VAL A 62 -3.38 1.27 13.54
CA VAL A 62 -2.56 1.16 12.34
C VAL A 62 -1.52 0.06 12.52
N ARG A 63 -1.30 -0.75 11.49
CA ARG A 63 -0.14 -1.66 11.39
C ARG A 63 0.74 -1.17 10.24
N ASN A 64 2.02 -0.96 10.53
CA ASN A 64 3.03 -0.61 9.53
C ASN A 64 3.66 -1.87 8.92
N MET A 65 3.97 -1.83 7.63
CA MET A 65 4.79 -2.79 6.90
C MET A 65 5.77 -2.03 6.02
N THR A 66 7.04 -2.43 6.02
CA THR A 66 8.06 -1.82 5.17
C THR A 66 7.89 -2.30 3.73
N VAL A 67 7.91 -1.38 2.78
CA VAL A 67 7.96 -1.65 1.33
C VAL A 67 9.20 -0.99 0.72
N SER A 68 9.56 -1.38 -0.49
CA SER A 68 10.73 -0.85 -1.20
C SER A 68 10.31 0.25 -2.18
N HIS A 69 11.16 1.24 -2.38
CA HIS A 69 10.90 2.40 -3.22
C HIS A 69 12.16 2.78 -4.04
N GLY A 70 12.73 1.80 -4.72
CA GLY A 70 13.89 1.99 -5.60
C GLY A 70 15.24 1.97 -4.85
N GLU A 71 16.30 2.23 -5.60
CA GLU A 71 17.68 2.15 -5.13
C GLU A 71 18.21 3.51 -4.69
N SER A 72 19.02 3.52 -3.62
CA SER A 72 19.74 4.71 -3.16
C SER A 72 21.09 4.85 -3.83
N ASP A 73 21.60 6.08 -3.93
CA ASP A 73 22.91 6.38 -4.54
C ASP A 73 24.10 5.63 -3.90
N SER A 74 23.90 5.12 -2.68
CA SER A 74 24.88 4.32 -1.93
C SER A 74 24.76 2.80 -2.18
N GLY A 75 23.96 2.36 -3.15
CA GLY A 75 23.68 0.94 -3.43
C GLY A 75 22.73 0.27 -2.42
N GLY A 76 21.94 1.07 -1.69
CA GLY A 76 20.92 0.58 -0.75
C GLY A 76 19.52 0.59 -1.39
N VAL A 77 18.50 0.20 -0.63
CA VAL A 77 17.09 0.31 -1.06
C VAL A 77 16.42 1.40 -0.24
N TYR A 78 15.74 2.35 -0.90
CA TYR A 78 14.89 3.30 -0.21
C TYR A 78 13.71 2.55 0.41
N GLU A 79 13.50 2.74 1.71
CA GLU A 79 12.40 2.15 2.43
C GLU A 79 11.22 3.12 2.48
N SER A 80 10.04 2.61 2.14
CA SER A 80 8.76 3.30 2.31
C SER A 80 7.84 2.46 3.20
N SER A 81 6.63 2.94 3.44
CA SER A 81 5.68 2.34 4.38
C SER A 81 4.36 2.01 3.70
N CYS A 82 3.81 0.86 4.07
CA CYS A 82 2.46 0.43 3.76
C CYS A 82 1.68 0.28 5.08
N PHE A 83 0.55 0.99 5.19
CA PHE A 83 -0.26 1.01 6.40
C PHE A 83 -1.56 0.24 6.22
N PHE A 84 -1.82 -0.71 7.10
CA PHE A 84 -3.16 -1.24 7.32
C PHE A 84 -3.85 -0.35 8.35
N VAL A 85 -4.90 0.36 7.92
CA VAL A 85 -5.66 1.28 8.78
C VAL A 85 -6.98 0.62 9.14
N LYS A 86 -7.16 0.29 10.42
CA LYS A 86 -8.31 -0.46 10.93
C LYS A 86 -9.18 0.38 11.83
N HIS A 87 -10.48 0.40 11.51
CA HIS A 87 -11.53 0.93 12.38
C HIS A 87 -11.88 -0.11 13.45
N ILE A 88 -11.53 0.18 14.71
CA ILE A 88 -11.58 -0.75 15.85
C ILE A 88 -13.02 -1.24 16.11
N PRO A 89 -14.07 -0.40 16.17
CA PRO A 89 -15.43 -0.90 16.39
C PRO A 89 -15.92 -1.89 15.33
N SER A 90 -15.72 -1.59 14.04
CA SER A 90 -16.23 -2.42 12.94
C SER A 90 -15.31 -3.58 12.54
N GLN A 91 -14.02 -3.52 12.93
CA GLN A 91 -12.94 -4.38 12.43
C GLN A 91 -12.70 -4.32 10.90
N HIS A 92 -13.30 -3.37 10.20
CA HIS A 92 -12.98 -3.09 8.80
C HIS A 92 -11.67 -2.33 8.71
N GLU A 93 -10.94 -2.56 7.63
CA GLU A 93 -9.68 -1.91 7.34
C GLU A 93 -9.46 -1.67 5.85
N PHE A 94 -8.58 -0.74 5.54
CA PHE A 94 -8.05 -0.51 4.21
C PHE A 94 -6.52 -0.48 4.25
N ILE A 95 -5.89 -0.66 3.09
CA ILE A 95 -4.45 -0.50 2.94
C ILE A 95 -4.17 0.85 2.29
N PHE A 96 -3.15 1.55 2.79
CA PHE A 96 -2.62 2.75 2.17
C PHE A 96 -1.11 2.58 1.98
N PHE A 97 -0.68 2.45 0.72
CA PHE A 97 0.73 2.49 0.37
C PHE A 97 1.22 3.93 0.29
N GLY A 98 2.43 4.20 0.82
CA GLY A 98 3.25 5.29 0.32
C GLY A 98 3.83 4.94 -1.05
N ASP A 99 4.87 5.67 -1.46
CA ASP A 99 5.58 5.35 -2.70
C ASP A 99 6.17 3.93 -2.62
N VAL A 100 6.05 3.16 -3.70
CA VAL A 100 6.38 1.73 -3.72
C VAL A 100 6.83 1.32 -5.11
N GLU A 101 7.84 0.47 -5.19
CA GLU A 101 8.28 -0.16 -6.42
C GLU A 101 7.68 -1.58 -6.54
N PRO A 102 7.58 -2.15 -7.76
CA PRO A 102 7.07 -3.50 -7.92
C PRO A 102 8.10 -4.56 -7.52
N ASP A 103 7.62 -5.67 -6.96
CA ASP A 103 8.48 -6.77 -6.51
C ASP A 103 9.24 -7.42 -7.68
N SER A 104 8.74 -7.30 -8.92
CA SER A 104 9.38 -7.87 -10.11
C SER A 104 10.68 -7.18 -10.52
N ILE A 105 10.94 -5.96 -10.04
CA ILE A 105 12.17 -5.20 -10.33
C ILE A 105 12.96 -4.82 -9.07
N SER A 106 12.34 -4.94 -7.89
CA SER A 106 13.00 -4.54 -6.63
C SER A 106 14.20 -5.41 -6.29
N LEU A 107 15.28 -4.78 -5.83
CA LEU A 107 16.41 -5.47 -5.20
C LEU A 107 16.00 -6.18 -3.90
N LYS A 108 14.91 -5.71 -3.27
CA LYS A 108 14.39 -6.28 -2.02
C LYS A 108 12.87 -6.36 -2.08
N PRO A 109 12.31 -7.36 -2.78
CA PRO A 109 10.86 -7.52 -2.92
C PRO A 109 10.20 -7.71 -1.54
N ARG A 110 9.13 -6.95 -1.30
CA ARG A 110 8.42 -6.84 -0.01
C ARG A 110 6.91 -6.74 -0.15
N ASN A 111 6.37 -6.44 -1.35
CA ASN A 111 4.94 -6.30 -1.58
C ASN A 111 4.19 -7.61 -1.33
N VAL A 112 4.80 -8.76 -1.67
CA VAL A 112 4.25 -10.08 -1.41
C VAL A 112 3.91 -10.32 0.07
N ASP A 113 4.66 -9.74 1.00
CA ASP A 113 4.38 -9.88 2.43
C ASP A 113 3.16 -9.05 2.85
N VAL A 114 2.94 -7.90 2.21
CA VAL A 114 1.70 -7.13 2.34
C VAL A 114 0.52 -7.94 1.80
N TRP A 115 0.67 -8.55 0.62
CA TRP A 115 -0.37 -9.39 0.01
C TRP A 115 -0.74 -10.60 0.86
N ARG A 116 0.24 -11.30 1.42
CA ARG A 116 0.01 -12.40 2.37
C ARG A 116 -0.75 -11.95 3.60
N ALA A 117 -0.44 -10.77 4.12
CA ALA A 117 -1.14 -10.20 5.27
C ALA A 117 -2.57 -9.75 4.93
N ALA A 118 -2.81 -9.27 3.69
CA ALA A 118 -4.09 -8.78 3.19
C ALA A 118 -5.05 -9.90 2.77
N ALA A 119 -4.53 -10.91 2.09
CA ALA A 119 -5.27 -12.00 1.46
C ALA A 119 -6.38 -12.65 2.32
N PRO A 120 -6.14 -13.04 3.59
CA PRO A 120 -7.18 -13.67 4.40
C PRO A 120 -8.32 -12.73 4.82
N LYS A 121 -8.16 -11.41 4.63
CA LYS A 121 -9.13 -10.37 5.02
C LYS A 121 -10.03 -9.95 3.86
N ILE A 122 -9.63 -10.23 2.62
CA ILE A 122 -10.34 -9.80 1.41
C ILE A 122 -11.51 -10.76 1.08
N PRO A 123 -12.71 -10.25 0.76
CA PRO A 123 -13.09 -8.83 0.70
C PRO A 123 -13.76 -8.30 2.00
N HIS A 124 -14.02 -9.16 2.97
CA HIS A 124 -14.97 -8.86 4.05
C HIS A 124 -14.45 -7.86 5.09
N ARG A 125 -13.19 -8.00 5.52
CA ARG A 125 -12.56 -7.08 6.47
C ARG A 125 -11.71 -6.05 5.77
N LEU A 126 -11.27 -6.33 4.55
CA LEU A 126 -10.44 -5.45 3.73
C LEU A 126 -10.99 -5.42 2.31
N SER A 127 -11.53 -4.28 1.93
CA SER A 127 -12.19 -4.07 0.62
C SER A 127 -11.61 -2.89 -0.17
N VAL A 128 -10.64 -2.17 0.39
CA VAL A 128 -10.05 -0.98 -0.22
C VAL A 128 -8.52 -0.99 -0.10
N ILE A 129 -7.85 -0.69 -1.21
CA ILE A 129 -6.40 -0.47 -1.28
C ILE A 129 -6.15 0.86 -1.99
N PHE A 130 -5.32 1.70 -1.41
CA PHE A 130 -4.72 2.86 -2.08
C PHE A 130 -3.28 2.50 -2.42
N ILE A 131 -2.94 2.52 -3.71
CA ILE A 131 -1.60 2.21 -4.20
C ILE A 131 -1.26 3.12 -5.36
N GLU A 132 0.00 3.50 -5.47
CA GLU A 132 0.43 4.33 -6.56
C GLU A 132 0.47 3.60 -7.90
N CYS A 133 0.29 4.36 -8.97
CA CYS A 133 0.67 3.99 -10.32
C CYS A 133 1.11 5.29 -11.01
N SER A 134 2.39 5.62 -10.83
CA SER A 134 2.90 6.96 -11.13
C SER A 134 2.89 7.30 -12.62
N TYR A 135 3.14 6.33 -13.49
CA TYR A 135 3.39 6.59 -14.91
C TYR A 135 2.47 5.78 -15.81
N PRO A 136 2.14 6.27 -17.02
CA PRO A 136 1.42 5.47 -18.01
C PRO A 136 2.26 4.29 -18.52
N ALA A 137 1.59 3.35 -19.18
CA ALA A 137 2.21 2.19 -19.80
C ALA A 137 3.29 2.60 -20.83
N GLY A 138 4.30 1.74 -21.01
CA GLY A 138 5.39 1.95 -21.96
C GLY A 138 6.58 2.74 -21.44
N ARG A 139 6.57 3.19 -20.18
CA ARG A 139 7.73 3.84 -19.56
C ARG A 139 8.84 2.80 -19.28
N PRO A 140 10.10 3.04 -19.69
CA PRO A 140 11.23 2.16 -19.38
C PRO A 140 11.46 2.02 -17.88
N THR A 141 11.77 0.78 -17.45
CA THR A 141 11.94 0.42 -16.04
C THR A 141 12.97 1.29 -15.31
N GLU A 142 14.07 1.61 -15.99
CA GLU A 142 15.20 2.39 -15.46
C GLU A 142 14.81 3.84 -15.14
N THR A 143 13.69 4.31 -15.70
CA THR A 143 13.16 5.67 -15.50
C THR A 143 11.94 5.70 -14.59
N LEU A 144 11.57 4.57 -13.99
CA LEU A 144 10.50 4.50 -13.00
C LEU A 144 10.92 5.08 -11.66
N TYR A 145 12.21 5.03 -11.31
CA TYR A 145 12.76 5.57 -10.06
C TYR A 145 11.95 5.13 -8.82
N GLY A 146 11.72 3.83 -8.71
CA GLY A 146 11.04 3.23 -7.55
C GLY A 146 9.51 3.29 -7.58
N HIS A 147 8.88 3.48 -8.74
CA HIS A 147 7.42 3.62 -8.88
C HIS A 147 6.79 2.57 -9.82
N LEU A 148 5.46 2.40 -9.75
CA LEU A 148 4.72 1.49 -10.64
C LEU A 148 4.28 2.14 -11.96
N SER A 149 4.15 1.27 -12.97
CA SER A 149 3.38 1.48 -14.21
C SER A 149 2.18 0.51 -14.26
N PRO A 150 1.25 0.65 -15.23
CA PRO A 150 0.11 -0.25 -15.37
C PRO A 150 0.49 -1.74 -15.43
N ASP A 151 1.53 -2.10 -16.18
CA ASP A 151 2.01 -3.49 -16.28
C ASP A 151 2.44 -4.04 -14.91
N HIS A 152 3.13 -3.22 -14.12
CA HIS A 152 3.55 -3.57 -12.78
C HIS A 152 2.37 -3.70 -11.82
N LEU A 153 1.40 -2.77 -11.87
CA LEU A 153 0.20 -2.87 -11.04
C LEU A 153 -0.58 -4.16 -11.37
N VAL A 154 -0.71 -4.52 -12.64
CA VAL A 154 -1.36 -5.77 -13.07
C VAL A 154 -0.67 -6.99 -12.46
N GLN A 155 0.67 -7.03 -12.48
CA GLN A 155 1.44 -8.11 -11.85
C GLN A 155 1.18 -8.18 -10.34
N GLU A 156 1.16 -7.04 -9.63
CA GLU A 156 0.85 -7.01 -8.20
C GLU A 156 -0.58 -7.47 -7.90
N MET A 157 -1.56 -7.15 -8.76
CA MET A 157 -2.93 -7.65 -8.60
C MET A 157 -3.04 -9.17 -8.84
N LEU A 158 -2.27 -9.71 -9.78
CA LEU A 158 -2.18 -11.17 -10.00
C LEU A 158 -1.55 -11.86 -8.78
N ASN A 159 -0.48 -11.28 -8.23
CA ASN A 159 0.16 -11.79 -7.02
C ASN A 159 -0.82 -11.79 -5.83
N LEU A 160 -1.54 -10.69 -5.62
CA LEU A 160 -2.57 -10.60 -4.58
C LEU A 160 -3.69 -11.63 -4.80
N ALA A 161 -4.16 -11.81 -6.04
CA ALA A 161 -5.17 -12.80 -6.36
C ALA A 161 -4.72 -14.23 -6.01
N ALA A 162 -3.47 -14.58 -6.33
CA ALA A 162 -2.88 -15.87 -5.98
C ALA A 162 -2.83 -16.08 -4.46
N GLU A 163 -2.39 -15.07 -3.70
CA GLU A 163 -2.36 -15.13 -2.24
C GLU A 163 -3.77 -15.26 -1.62
N VAL A 164 -4.78 -14.60 -2.19
CA VAL A 164 -6.20 -14.77 -1.78
C VAL A 164 -6.69 -16.20 -2.02
N VAL A 165 -6.39 -16.79 -3.19
CA VAL A 165 -6.73 -18.19 -3.51
C VAL A 165 -6.05 -19.17 -2.54
N LEU A 166 -4.78 -18.94 -2.22
CA LEU A 166 -4.01 -19.72 -1.25
C LEU A 166 -4.60 -19.62 0.17
N ALA A 167 -4.93 -18.43 0.64
CA ALA A 167 -5.51 -18.19 1.96
C ALA A 167 -6.89 -18.87 2.11
N ARG A 168 -7.75 -18.79 1.08
CA ARG A 168 -9.06 -19.46 1.04
C ARG A 168 -8.92 -20.99 1.05
N SER A 169 -7.95 -21.52 0.32
CA SER A 169 -7.67 -22.97 0.26
C SER A 169 -7.16 -23.53 1.60
N SER A 170 -6.32 -22.77 2.30
CA SER A 170 -5.78 -23.15 3.60
C SER A 170 -6.85 -23.15 4.70
N SER A 171 -7.79 -22.21 4.64
CA SER A 171 -8.94 -22.14 5.55
C SER A 171 -9.86 -23.35 5.39
N LYS A 172 -10.12 -23.82 4.16
CA LYS A 172 -10.92 -25.02 3.88
C LYS A 172 -10.28 -26.32 4.40
N LYS A 173 -8.95 -26.43 4.37
CA LYS A 173 -8.22 -27.61 4.88
C LYS A 173 -8.30 -27.80 6.39
N ARG A 174 -8.52 -26.71 7.16
CA ARG A 174 -8.71 -26.79 8.62
C ARG A 174 -10.05 -27.41 9.04
N GLY A 175 -11.03 -27.48 8.14
CA GLY A 175 -12.37 -28.02 8.43
C GLY A 175 -12.61 -29.48 8.02
N VAL A 176 -11.77 -30.07 7.18
CA VAL A 176 -11.99 -31.44 6.65
C VAL A 176 -10.66 -32.19 6.52
N ARG A 177 -10.54 -33.35 7.19
CA ARG A 177 -9.45 -34.31 6.94
C ARG A 177 -9.59 -34.85 5.51
N VAL A 178 -8.77 -34.38 4.56
CA VAL A 178 -8.81 -34.87 3.17
C VAL A 178 -7.44 -35.30 2.66
N ARG A 179 -7.47 -36.49 2.04
CA ARG A 179 -6.43 -37.25 1.35
C ARG A 179 -5.67 -36.43 0.30
N LYS A 180 -4.41 -36.83 0.03
CA LYS A 180 -3.50 -36.29 -1.01
C LYS A 180 -4.23 -36.10 -2.35
N ARG A 181 -4.57 -34.87 -2.67
CA ARG A 181 -5.02 -34.45 -4.01
C ARG A 181 -3.84 -33.76 -4.71
N GLN A 182 -3.71 -33.99 -6.01
CA GLN A 182 -2.75 -33.37 -6.93
C GLN A 182 -2.64 -31.86 -6.68
N LYS A 183 -1.41 -31.33 -6.68
CA LYS A 183 -1.11 -29.91 -6.41
C LYS A 183 -1.81 -29.05 -7.48
N ARG A 184 -2.99 -28.53 -7.16
CA ARG A 184 -3.74 -27.61 -8.03
C ARG A 184 -2.86 -26.40 -8.28
N ASP A 185 -2.66 -26.03 -9.54
CA ASP A 185 -2.02 -24.78 -9.91
C ASP A 185 -2.91 -23.63 -9.43
N VAL A 186 -2.38 -22.82 -8.51
CA VAL A 186 -3.10 -21.68 -7.91
C VAL A 186 -2.90 -20.40 -8.69
N THR A 187 -2.05 -20.42 -9.72
CA THR A 187 -1.72 -19.29 -10.58
C THR A 187 -2.43 -19.34 -11.93
N SER A 188 -3.16 -20.42 -12.22
CA SER A 188 -3.89 -20.54 -13.49
C SER A 188 -4.99 -19.47 -13.61
N PRO A 189 -5.29 -18.96 -14.81
CA PRO A 189 -6.34 -17.96 -15.02
C PRO A 189 -7.70 -18.36 -14.42
N GLU A 190 -8.06 -19.64 -14.51
CA GLU A 190 -9.31 -20.17 -13.96
C GLU A 190 -9.30 -20.20 -12.43
N ALA A 191 -8.13 -20.41 -11.81
CA ALA A 191 -7.98 -20.37 -10.37
C ALA A 191 -8.12 -18.94 -9.82
N LEU A 192 -7.67 -17.93 -10.59
CA LEU A 192 -7.68 -16.51 -10.23
C LEU A 192 -8.98 -15.79 -10.56
N TYR A 193 -9.86 -16.39 -11.37
CA TYR A 193 -11.13 -15.79 -11.80
C TYR A 193 -11.96 -15.31 -10.61
N GLY A 194 -12.29 -14.02 -10.59
CA GLY A 194 -13.07 -13.39 -9.52
C GLY A 194 -12.42 -13.44 -8.13
N ALA A 195 -11.13 -13.80 -8.01
CA ALA A 195 -10.45 -13.95 -6.72
C ALA A 195 -10.51 -12.67 -5.88
N LEU A 196 -10.46 -11.51 -6.54
CA LEU A 196 -10.49 -10.17 -5.94
C LEU A 196 -11.88 -9.51 -6.01
N GLY A 197 -12.94 -10.28 -6.27
CA GLY A 197 -14.31 -9.78 -6.26
C GLY A 197 -14.65 -9.00 -4.98
N GLY A 198 -15.12 -7.76 -5.15
CA GLY A 198 -15.46 -6.85 -4.04
C GLY A 198 -14.30 -6.00 -3.51
N LEU A 199 -13.10 -6.12 -4.10
CA LEU A 199 -11.95 -5.26 -3.81
C LEU A 199 -11.96 -4.02 -4.71
N ARG A 200 -11.83 -2.84 -4.12
CA ARG A 200 -11.62 -1.56 -4.81
C ARG A 200 -10.18 -1.10 -4.64
N VAL A 201 -9.51 -0.78 -5.73
CA VAL A 201 -8.14 -0.26 -5.74
C VAL A 201 -8.17 1.17 -6.28
N TYR A 202 -7.79 2.12 -5.44
CA TYR A 202 -7.69 3.53 -5.81
C TYR A 202 -6.25 3.85 -6.17
N LEU A 203 -6.06 4.30 -7.41
CA LEU A 203 -4.78 4.77 -7.90
C LEU A 203 -4.48 6.14 -7.30
N THR A 204 -3.30 6.26 -6.70
CA THR A 204 -2.75 7.49 -6.13
C THR A 204 -1.44 7.89 -6.83
N HIS A 205 -0.95 9.08 -6.53
CA HIS A 205 0.40 9.53 -6.90
C HIS A 205 0.73 9.43 -8.41
N CYS A 206 -0.27 9.62 -9.28
CA CYS A 206 -0.06 9.68 -10.73
C CYS A 206 0.69 10.98 -11.09
N LYS A 207 1.87 10.86 -11.70
CA LYS A 207 2.71 12.00 -12.08
C LYS A 207 2.21 12.59 -13.40
N GLU A 208 1.95 13.88 -13.38
CA GLU A 208 1.41 14.61 -14.52
C GLU A 208 2.35 14.59 -15.73
N THR A 209 1.73 14.58 -16.92
CA THR A 209 2.41 14.83 -18.19
C THR A 209 1.81 16.07 -18.80
N PHE A 210 2.64 17.07 -19.14
CA PHE A 210 2.19 18.35 -19.70
C PHE A 210 1.58 18.28 -21.12
N SER A 211 1.29 17.08 -21.63
CA SER A 211 0.99 16.80 -23.02
C SER A 211 -0.44 16.29 -23.28
N SER A 212 -1.30 16.23 -22.27
CA SER A 212 -2.65 15.64 -22.37
C SER A 212 -3.73 16.57 -21.84
N ASP A 213 -4.81 16.76 -22.60
CA ASP A 213 -6.03 17.45 -22.15
C ASP A 213 -6.82 16.63 -21.11
N ARG A 214 -6.55 15.32 -21.03
CA ARG A 214 -7.16 14.40 -20.08
C ARG A 214 -6.30 14.27 -18.81
N PRO A 215 -6.88 14.33 -17.59
CA PRO A 215 -6.13 14.11 -16.36
C PRO A 215 -5.45 12.75 -16.35
N ILE A 216 -4.16 12.72 -15.98
CA ILE A 216 -3.29 11.55 -16.18
C ILE A 216 -3.77 10.32 -15.41
N ASN A 217 -4.33 10.50 -14.21
CA ASN A 217 -4.82 9.43 -13.37
C ASN A 217 -5.95 8.63 -14.05
N TYR A 218 -6.81 9.29 -14.84
CA TYR A 218 -7.86 8.62 -15.60
C TYR A 218 -7.32 7.82 -16.79
N LEU A 219 -6.27 8.31 -17.46
CA LEU A 219 -5.58 7.56 -18.52
C LEU A 219 -4.93 6.30 -17.95
N ILE A 220 -4.18 6.44 -16.86
CA ILE A 220 -3.50 5.32 -16.20
C ILE A 220 -4.51 4.29 -15.70
N ARG A 221 -5.61 4.73 -15.08
CA ARG A 221 -6.71 3.85 -14.64
C ARG A 221 -7.24 3.00 -15.80
N ASP A 222 -7.50 3.62 -16.95
CA ASP A 222 -8.04 2.90 -18.10
C ASP A 222 -7.04 1.88 -18.65
N GLN A 223 -5.76 2.25 -18.75
CA GLN A 223 -4.69 1.31 -19.12
C GLN A 223 -4.64 0.10 -18.17
N CYS A 224 -4.72 0.34 -16.86
CA CYS A 224 -4.76 -0.75 -15.86
C CYS A 224 -6.00 -1.63 -16.04
N ARG A 225 -7.18 -1.04 -16.29
CA ARG A 225 -8.43 -1.78 -16.53
C ARG A 225 -8.35 -2.65 -17.77
N ASP A 226 -7.82 -2.10 -18.87
CA ASP A 226 -7.68 -2.82 -20.14
C ASP A 226 -6.73 -4.01 -20.00
N LEU A 227 -5.59 -3.82 -19.31
CA LEU A 227 -4.63 -4.89 -19.03
C LEU A 227 -5.19 -5.96 -18.08
N LEU A 228 -6.05 -5.60 -17.13
CA LEU A 228 -6.66 -6.54 -16.18
C LEU A 228 -7.85 -7.32 -16.77
N LYS A 229 -8.49 -6.79 -17.82
CA LYS A 229 -9.71 -7.36 -18.41
C LYS A 229 -9.59 -8.85 -18.80
N PRO A 230 -8.50 -9.33 -19.44
CA PRO A 230 -8.34 -10.74 -19.79
C PRO A 230 -8.23 -11.67 -18.57
N HIS A 231 -7.75 -11.16 -17.44
CA HIS A 231 -7.56 -11.95 -16.21
C HIS A 231 -8.85 -12.10 -15.39
N ASN A 232 -9.79 -11.16 -15.55
CA ASN A 232 -11.09 -11.14 -14.89
C ASN A 232 -11.04 -11.44 -13.38
N LEU A 233 -10.14 -10.76 -12.67
CA LEU A 233 -9.92 -10.95 -11.23
C LEU A 233 -11.09 -10.46 -10.36
N GLY A 234 -12.01 -9.67 -10.91
CA GLY A 234 -13.14 -9.07 -10.19
C GLY A 234 -12.77 -7.83 -9.35
N VAL A 235 -11.54 -7.33 -9.49
CA VAL A 235 -11.08 -6.08 -8.84
C VAL A 235 -11.61 -4.85 -9.58
N GLU A 236 -12.00 -3.82 -8.84
CA GLU A 236 -12.39 -2.53 -9.39
C GLU A 236 -11.23 -1.52 -9.26
N ILE A 237 -10.69 -1.06 -10.39
CA ILE A 237 -9.64 -0.02 -10.40
C ILE A 237 -10.30 1.36 -10.53
N LEU A 238 -9.98 2.28 -9.63
CA LEU A 238 -10.56 3.62 -9.48
C LEU A 238 -9.45 4.68 -9.37
N THR A 239 -9.81 5.94 -9.57
CA THR A 239 -8.92 7.09 -9.33
C THR A 239 -9.20 7.69 -7.96
N ALA A 240 -8.16 8.07 -7.22
CA ALA A 240 -8.31 8.98 -6.09
C ALA A 240 -8.16 10.43 -6.60
N ASP A 241 -9.22 11.21 -6.52
CA ASP A 241 -9.20 12.62 -6.92
C ASP A 241 -8.99 13.54 -5.71
N GLN A 242 -8.34 14.68 -5.92
CA GLN A 242 -8.12 15.67 -4.86
C GLN A 242 -9.47 16.14 -4.29
N GLY A 243 -9.62 16.06 -2.98
CA GLY A 243 -10.87 16.42 -2.27
C GLY A 243 -11.95 15.33 -2.28
N MET A 244 -11.68 14.16 -2.85
CA MET A 244 -12.61 13.04 -2.84
C MET A 244 -12.85 12.52 -1.43
N LYS A 245 -14.12 12.25 -1.10
CA LYS A 245 -14.53 11.54 0.12
C LYS A 245 -14.92 10.10 -0.24
N ILE A 246 -14.20 9.13 0.32
CA ILE A 246 -14.46 7.70 0.11
C ILE A 246 -15.05 7.11 1.38
N VAL A 247 -16.14 6.36 1.24
CA VAL A 247 -16.74 5.58 2.33
C VAL A 247 -16.30 4.12 2.18
N ILE A 248 -15.75 3.58 3.26
CA ILE A 248 -15.14 2.26 3.37
C ILE A 248 -15.90 1.44 4.40
#